data_AF-A0A7V9C8W3-F1
#
_entry.id   AF-A0A7V9C8W3-F1
#
_cell.length_a   1.000
_cell.length_b   1.000
_cell.length_c   1.000
_cell.angle_alpha   90.00
_cell.angle_beta   90.00
_cell.angle_gamma   90.00
#
_symmetry.space_group_name_H-M   'P 1'
#
loop_
_entity.id
_entity.type
_entity.pdbx_description
1 polymer ?
#
loop_
_entity_poly.entity_id
_entity_poly.type
_entity_poly.pdbx_seq_one_letter_code
_entity_poly.pdbx_strand_id
1 'polypeptide(L)' 'MVHLGPLPGSPRFSGGFDRVVSAAVDDAIRLDEAGFDAIAVENFGDAPFFADDVPKVTVA' A
#
# COMPACT_ATOMS: atom_id res chain seq x y z
N MET A 1 -0.79 -10.25 4.76
CA MET A 1 -0.93 -8.78 4.72
C MET A 1 -0.24 -8.29 3.47
N VAL A 2 -0.87 -7.38 2.73
CA VAL A 2 -0.34 -6.78 1.52
C VAL A 2 0.04 -5.34 1.85
N HIS A 3 1.33 -5.04 1.76
CA HIS A 3 1.83 -3.68 1.90
C HIS A 3 1.95 -3.05 0.52
N LEU A 4 1.27 -1.93 0.31
CA LEU A 4 1.41 -1.18 -0.92
C LEU A 4 2.77 -0.49 -0.97
N GLY A 5 3.30 -0.31 -2.18
CA GLY A 5 4.38 0.65 -2.42
C GLY A 5 3.89 2.11 -2.26
N PRO A 6 4.77 3.10 -2.47
CA PRO A 6 4.39 4.51 -2.41
C PRO A 6 3.22 4.83 -3.35
N LEU A 7 2.19 5.51 -2.84
CA LEU A 7 0.99 5.89 -3.57
C LEU A 7 1.10 7.31 -4.15
N PRO A 8 0.26 7.69 -5.14
CA PRO A 8 0.15 9.06 -5.59
C PRO A 8 -0.03 10.04 -4.42
N GLY A 9 0.89 11.00 -4.29
CA GLY A 9 0.94 11.95 -3.17
C GLY A 9 2.01 11.65 -2.12
N SER A 10 2.54 10.43 -2.07
CA SER A 10 3.69 10.09 -1.23
C SER A 10 4.99 10.70 -1.77
N PRO A 11 5.92 11.16 -0.91
CA PRO A 11 7.21 11.72 -1.35
C PRO A 11 8.07 10.75 -2.17
N ARG A 12 7.86 9.44 -2.01
CA ARG A 12 8.60 8.39 -2.73
C ARG A 12 7.88 7.84 -3.95
N PHE A 13 6.72 8.39 -4.31
CA PHE A 13 6.03 7.95 -5.51
C PHE A 13 6.79 8.38 -6.76
N SER A 14 7.25 7.39 -7.53
CA SER A 14 8.02 7.59 -8.76
C SER A 14 7.18 7.48 -10.03
N GLY A 15 5.84 7.49 -9.89
CA GLY A 15 4.90 7.29 -10.99
C GLY A 15 4.54 5.83 -11.24
N GLY A 16 3.53 5.60 -12.08
CA GLY A 16 3.07 4.27 -12.46
C GLY A 16 2.24 3.56 -11.39
N PHE A 17 1.06 4.08 -11.10
CA PHE A 17 0.13 3.49 -10.12
C PHE A 17 -0.24 2.03 -10.46
N ASP A 18 -0.36 1.70 -11.74
CA ASP A 18 -0.62 0.33 -12.19
C ASP A 18 0.41 -0.67 -11.67
N ARG A 19 1.68 -0.26 -11.49
CA ARG A 19 2.72 -1.13 -10.93
C ARG A 19 2.48 -1.45 -9.46
N VAL A 20 1.98 -0.47 -8.70
CA VAL A 20 1.62 -0.67 -7.29
C VAL A 20 0.44 -1.64 -7.19
N VAL A 21 -0.54 -1.48 -8.07
CA VAL A 21 -1.70 -2.38 -8.16
C VAL A 21 -1.26 -3.80 -8.53
N SER A 22 -0.46 -3.96 -9.58
CA SER A 22 0.04 -5.28 -10.00
C SER A 22 0.82 -5.97 -8.88
N ALA A 23 1.73 -5.26 -8.20
CA ALA A 23 2.48 -5.82 -7.08
C ALA A 23 1.56 -6.25 -5.91
N ALA A 24 0.57 -5.42 -5.58
CA ALA A 24 -0.40 -5.74 -4.53
C ALA A 24 -1.27 -6.97 -4.87
N VAL A 25 -1.67 -7.11 -6.14
CA VAL A 25 -2.42 -8.27 -6.63
C VAL A 25 -1.56 -9.53 -6.59
N ASP A 26 -0.30 -9.46 -7.03
CA ASP A 26 0.62 -10.60 -6.98
C ASP A 26 0.82 -11.09 -5.54
N ASP A 27 0.96 -10.19 -4.57
CA ASP A 27 1.08 -10.54 -3.15
C ASP A 27 -0.23 -11.09 -2.58
N ALA A 28 -1.38 -10.56 -3.00
CA ALA A 28 -2.69 -11.08 -2.60
C ALA A 28 -2.91 -12.51 -3.10
N ILE A 29 -2.56 -12.80 -4.36
CA ILE A 29 -2.64 -14.14 -4.94
C ILE A 29 -1.75 -15.12 -4.17
N ARG A 30 -0.51 -14.72 -3.83
CA ARG A 30 0.39 -15.58 -3.03
C ARG A 30 -0.18 -15.91 -1.65
N LEU A 31 -0.90 -14.98 -1.02
CA LEU A 31 -1.55 -15.22 0.26
C LEU A 31 -2.76 -16.16 0.12
N ASP A 32 -3.55 -15.99 -0.93
CA ASP A 32 -4.67 -16.90 -1.25
C ASP A 32 -4.16 -18.33 -1.52
N GLU A 33 -3.13 -18.48 -2.36
CA GLU A 33 -2.49 -19.76 -2.66
C GLU A 33 -1.85 -20.42 -1.42
N ALA A 34 -1.41 -19.62 -0.45
CA ALA A 34 -0.88 -20.10 0.83
C ALA A 34 -1.99 -20.51 1.83
N GLY A 35 -3.26 -20.33 1.49
CA GLY A 35 -4.41 -20.77 2.28
C GLY A 35 -4.86 -19.79 3.37
N PHE A 36 -4.55 -18.50 3.23
CA PHE A 36 -5.08 -17.48 4.15
C PHE A 36 -6.54 -17.17 3.82
N ASP A 37 -7.41 -17.20 4.83
CA ASP A 37 -8.86 -16.92 4.66
C ASP A 37 -9.18 -15.45 4.37
N ALA A 38 -8.26 -14.54 4.69
CA ALA A 38 -8.47 -13.10 4.56
C ALA A 38 -7.17 -12.35 4.31
N ILE A 39 -7.30 -11.19 3.64
CA ILE A 39 -6.19 -10.31 3.30
C ILE A 39 -6.47 -8.92 3.87
N ALA A 40 -5.52 -8.40 4.65
CA ALA A 40 -5.47 -7.00 5.03
C ALA A 40 -4.52 -6.24 4.09
N VAL A 41 -4.94 -5.07 3.62
CA VAL A 41 -4.18 -4.18 2.75
C VAL A 41 -3.84 -2.91 3.52
N GLU A 42 -2.58 -2.48 3.44
CA GLU A 42 -2.08 -1.30 4.16
C GLU A 42 -1.14 -0.48 3.26
N ASN A 43 -1.29 0.84 3.27
CA ASN A 43 -0.43 1.79 2.53
C ASN A 43 0.93 2.04 3.21
N PHE A 44 1.56 0.97 3.69
CA PHE A 44 2.81 1.03 4.45
C PHE A 44 3.99 1.60 3.65
N GLY A 45 3.96 1.56 2.32
CA GLY A 45 5.00 2.11 1.46
C GLY A 45 5.05 3.64 1.38
N ASP A 46 4.11 4.37 1.97
CA ASP A 46 4.01 5.83 1.93
C ASP A 46 5.06 6.57 2.78
N ALA A 47 6.29 6.04 2.85
CA ALA A 47 7.38 6.65 3.58
C ALA A 47 7.92 7.93 2.89
N PRO A 48 8.38 8.93 3.67
CA PRO A 48 8.35 9.00 5.13
C PRO A 48 6.95 9.27 5.70
N PHE A 49 6.70 8.75 6.92
CA PHE A 49 5.45 8.96 7.64
C PHE A 49 5.46 10.26 8.44
N PHE A 50 4.28 10.83 8.66
CA PHE A 50 4.11 11.93 9.60
C PHE A 50 4.27 11.42 11.03
N ALA A 51 5.12 12.07 11.83
CA ALA A 51 5.43 11.63 13.19
C ALA A 51 4.31 11.93 14.19
N ASP A 52 3.58 13.03 13.99
CA ASP A 52 2.61 13.55 14.97
C ASP A 52 1.17 13.57 14.42
N ASP A 53 0.92 14.32 13.35
CA ASP A 53 -0.39 14.43 12.70
C ASP A 53 -0.24 14.29 11.19
N VAL A 54 -1.23 13.66 10.55
CA VAL A 54 -1.30 13.54 9.11
C VAL A 54 -2.13 14.72 8.54
N PRO A 55 -1.90 15.13 7.28
CA PRO A 55 -2.75 16.10 6.62
C PRO A 55 -4.24 15.70 6.67
N LYS A 56 -5.15 16.68 6.73
CA LYS A 56 -6.60 16.39 6.77
C LYS A 56 -7.12 15.64 5.55
N VAL A 57 -6.41 15.67 4.43
CA VAL A 57 -6.72 14.83 3.26
C VAL A 57 -6.55 13.33 3.54
N THR A 58 -5.83 12.97 4.61
CA THR A 58 -5.51 11.60 5.01
C THR A 58 -6.44 11.05 6.09
N VAL A 59 -7.24 11.88 6.76
CA VAL A 59 -8.21 11.46 7.79
C VAL A 59 -9.62 11.71 7.27
N ALA A 60 -10.43 10.64 7.19
CA ALA A 60 -11.86 10.69 6.81
C ALA A 60 -12.76 10.84 8.04
#